data_AF-A0A4Q6DRY2-F1
#
_entry.id   AF-A0A4Q6DRY2-F1
#
_cell.length_a   1.000
_cell.length_b   1.000
_cell.length_c   1.000
_cell.angle_alpha   90.00
_cell.angle_beta   90.00
_cell.angle_gamma   90.00
#
_symmetry.space_group_name_H-M   'P 1'
#
loop_
_entity.id
_entity.type
_entity.pdbx_description
1 polymer ?
#
loop_
_entity_poly.entity_id
_entity_poly.type
_entity_poly.pdbx_seq_one_letter_code
_entity_poly.pdbx_strand_id
1 'polypeptide(L)'
;MLKTSKGKILVGTAVGLYMYNPAANDFTLLNQVPTYAFYTMLMEDSKGTIWAGTFRDGVYFINIEKSYSGAVKTDPLLNTDLSANRVSSILEDSFHNIWIATESGLYKYTDKTKGLKQFTVKNGLPGNLMYSLLEDRNKQLWISTSKGLVCFDIQTEKIKIYTKSNGLLNDQFNYNSAYKDTTGKMYFGSVKGLVSFRPSAFIKNNFTPPVYITGFQVHNKELTVDNGGSPLSRSIISTSSITLDYRSSSFSIDFSALSYTSPGTVEYAYKMNGLDEQWTYIKANRKVYFTELPPGKYQFVVKASNSSGTWSSHETSLNIQILPPWWKSAIAYIVYLILGIAIIIWLVRNYKYKLETRHQHQIEIFENEKEKEIYEAKIEFFTNVAHEIRTPLTLIKAPMEKVIRRAADVPDIEKNLRIMEKNTDRLLALTN
;
A
#
# COMPACT_ATOMS: atom_id res chain seq x y z
N MET A 1 53.60 -16.03 10.18
CA MET A 1 55.02 -15.82 9.84
C MET A 1 55.08 -15.04 8.54
N LEU A 2 56.04 -14.12 8.40
CA LEU A 2 56.28 -13.32 7.21
C LEU A 2 57.78 -13.34 6.90
N LYS A 3 58.16 -13.58 5.65
CA LYS A 3 59.51 -13.32 5.16
C LYS A 3 59.49 -12.00 4.40
N THR A 4 60.29 -11.03 4.83
CA THR A 4 60.34 -9.71 4.21
C THR A 4 61.11 -9.76 2.88
N SER A 5 60.95 -8.72 2.08
CA SER A 5 61.68 -8.44 0.84
C SER A 5 63.21 -8.45 1.04
N LYS A 6 63.67 -8.04 2.23
CA LYS A 6 65.09 -8.07 2.64
C LYS A 6 65.52 -9.40 3.27
N GLY A 7 64.68 -10.43 3.25
CA GLY A 7 65.00 -11.77 3.75
C GLY A 7 64.89 -11.96 5.26
N LYS A 8 64.42 -10.97 6.03
CA LYS A 8 64.16 -11.12 7.47
C LYS A 8 62.92 -11.97 7.69
N ILE A 9 62.92 -12.84 8.69
CA ILE A 9 61.75 -13.65 9.03
C ILE A 9 61.14 -13.10 10.32
N LEU A 10 59.85 -12.81 10.28
CA LEU A 10 59.06 -12.27 11.37
C LEU A 10 57.96 -13.26 11.77
N VAL A 11 57.74 -13.39 13.07
CA VAL A 11 56.75 -14.28 13.66
C VAL A 11 55.90 -13.48 14.64
N GLY A 12 54.64 -13.25 14.25
CA GLY A 12 53.63 -12.73 15.16
C GLY A 12 53.12 -13.87 16.05
N THR A 13 52.99 -13.59 17.34
CA THR A 13 52.55 -14.56 18.34
C THR A 13 51.46 -13.97 19.22
N ALA A 14 50.95 -14.76 20.18
CA ALA A 14 50.06 -14.27 21.22
C ALA A 14 50.69 -13.26 22.18
N VAL A 15 52.03 -13.20 22.23
CA VAL A 15 52.79 -12.37 23.18
C VAL A 15 53.92 -11.66 22.44
N GLY A 16 53.55 -10.85 21.44
CA GLY A 16 54.54 -10.01 20.76
C GLY A 16 54.95 -10.46 19.37
N LEU A 17 55.74 -9.59 18.73
CA LEU A 17 56.29 -9.78 17.40
C LEU A 17 57.78 -10.08 17.50
N TYR A 18 58.20 -11.21 16.94
CA TYR A 18 59.58 -11.68 17.00
C TYR A 18 60.23 -11.64 15.62
N MET A 19 61.54 -11.39 15.60
CA MET A 19 62.39 -11.49 14.42
C MET A 19 63.37 -12.64 14.61
N TYR A 20 63.41 -13.55 13.64
CA TYR A 20 64.34 -14.67 13.64
C TYR A 20 65.74 -14.20 13.28
N ASN A 21 66.73 -14.60 14.08
CA ASN A 21 68.14 -14.40 13.81
C ASN A 21 68.76 -15.70 13.31
N PRO A 22 69.11 -15.81 12.01
CA PRO A 22 69.66 -17.04 11.46
C PRO A 22 71.06 -17.36 11.96
N ALA A 23 71.84 -16.36 12.42
CA ALA A 23 73.21 -16.58 12.89
C ALA A 23 73.26 -17.20 14.29
N ALA A 24 72.37 -16.74 15.18
CA ALA A 24 72.24 -17.27 16.54
C ALA A 24 71.20 -18.40 16.66
N ASN A 25 70.41 -18.64 15.60
CA ASN A 25 69.28 -19.57 15.58
C ASN A 25 68.28 -19.30 16.72
N ASP A 26 67.97 -18.02 16.95
CA ASP A 26 67.07 -17.57 18.01
C ASP A 26 66.09 -16.51 17.50
N PHE A 27 65.28 -15.96 18.42
CA PHE A 27 64.29 -14.96 18.13
C PHE A 27 64.48 -13.73 19.01
N THR A 28 64.55 -12.55 18.40
CA THR A 28 64.59 -11.27 19.10
C THR A 28 63.21 -10.63 19.13
N LEU A 29 62.75 -10.21 20.30
CA LEU A 29 61.50 -9.46 20.46
C LEU A 29 61.63 -8.04 19.90
N LEU A 30 60.66 -7.60 19.11
CA LEU A 30 60.60 -6.25 18.57
C LEU A 30 59.84 -5.31 19.51
N ASN A 31 60.58 -4.52 20.30
CA ASN A 31 60.03 -3.59 21.29
C ASN A 31 59.44 -2.30 20.69
N GLN A 32 59.55 -2.08 19.38
CA GLN A 32 58.98 -0.89 18.72
C GLN A 32 57.46 -0.98 18.55
N VAL A 33 56.87 -2.16 18.76
CA VAL A 33 55.42 -2.41 18.79
C VAL A 33 55.05 -3.08 20.12
N PRO A 34 53.79 -3.03 20.55
CA PRO A 34 53.40 -3.60 21.84
C PRO A 34 53.77 -5.08 21.97
N THR A 35 54.47 -5.41 23.06
CA THR A 35 54.97 -6.75 23.35
C THR A 35 53.90 -7.69 23.92
N TYR A 36 52.79 -7.12 24.41
CA TYR A 36 51.65 -7.86 24.95
C TYR A 36 50.58 -8.18 23.90
N ALA A 37 50.65 -7.57 22.70
CA ALA A 37 49.61 -7.71 21.70
C ALA A 37 49.66 -9.10 21.04
N PHE A 38 48.47 -9.63 20.77
CA PHE A 38 48.32 -10.89 20.02
C PHE A 38 48.28 -10.59 18.52
N TYR A 39 49.40 -10.80 17.84
CA TYR A 39 49.53 -10.60 16.40
C TYR A 39 49.04 -11.83 15.61
N THR A 40 48.06 -11.62 14.73
CA THR A 40 47.39 -12.66 13.96
C THR A 40 47.77 -12.67 12.48
N MET A 41 48.25 -11.54 11.96
CA MET A 41 48.58 -11.35 10.56
C MET A 41 49.74 -10.36 10.40
N LEU A 42 50.62 -10.63 9.44
CA LEU A 42 51.74 -9.75 9.07
C LEU A 42 51.74 -9.56 7.55
N MET A 43 51.95 -8.33 7.10
CA MET A 43 52.06 -7.97 5.68
C MET A 43 53.13 -6.91 5.53
N GLU A 44 53.99 -7.00 4.51
CA GLU A 44 54.96 -5.95 4.17
C GLU A 44 54.45 -5.16 2.97
N ASP A 45 54.38 -3.84 3.10
CA ASP A 45 54.02 -2.95 2.00
C ASP A 45 55.21 -2.67 1.06
N SER A 46 54.94 -2.02 -0.07
CA SER A 46 55.93 -1.67 -1.09
C SER A 46 57.00 -0.68 -0.60
N LYS A 47 56.80 -0.06 0.57
CA LYS A 47 57.74 0.88 1.21
C LYS A 47 58.61 0.19 2.28
N GLY A 48 58.45 -1.13 2.45
CA GLY A 48 59.15 -1.94 3.45
C GLY A 48 58.61 -1.76 4.88
N THR A 49 57.40 -1.20 5.02
CA THR A 49 56.70 -1.12 6.29
C THR A 49 55.97 -2.42 6.53
N ILE A 50 56.18 -3.01 7.70
CA ILE A 50 55.46 -4.19 8.15
C ILE A 50 54.20 -3.73 8.87
N TRP A 51 53.06 -4.17 8.36
CA TRP A 51 51.74 -4.02 8.96
C TRP A 51 51.42 -5.28 9.75
N ALA A 52 51.12 -5.09 11.03
CA ALA A 52 50.87 -6.15 11.98
C ALA A 52 49.45 -6.03 12.52
N GLY A 53 48.57 -6.92 12.06
CA GLY A 53 47.20 -7.03 12.52
C GLY A 53 47.12 -7.82 13.82
N THR A 54 46.25 -7.38 14.73
CA THR A 54 46.10 -8.00 16.04
C THR A 54 44.74 -8.63 16.24
N PHE A 55 44.63 -9.47 17.27
CA PHE A 55 43.38 -10.11 17.66
C PHE A 55 42.36 -9.12 18.26
N ARG A 56 42.78 -8.02 18.89
CA ARG A 56 41.89 -7.06 19.56
C ARG A 56 42.29 -5.58 19.47
N ASP A 57 43.56 -5.29 19.27
CA ASP A 57 44.14 -3.95 19.41
C ASP A 57 44.31 -3.22 18.06
N GLY A 58 43.56 -3.65 17.03
CA GLY A 58 43.65 -3.09 15.68
C GLY A 58 44.96 -3.41 14.96
N VAL A 59 45.55 -2.41 14.30
CA VAL A 59 46.74 -2.57 13.44
C VAL A 59 47.89 -1.70 13.94
N TYR A 60 49.05 -2.33 14.11
CA TYR A 60 50.33 -1.66 14.29
C TYR A 60 51.14 -1.69 13.01
N PHE A 61 52.05 -0.75 12.84
CA PHE A 61 53.00 -0.76 11.74
C PHE A 61 54.42 -0.47 12.25
N ILE A 62 55.40 -1.06 11.60
CA ILE A 62 56.82 -0.90 11.92
C ILE A 62 57.65 -0.91 10.64
N ASN A 63 58.59 0.02 10.51
CA ASN A 63 59.63 -0.03 9.51
C ASN A 63 60.97 -0.16 10.23
N ILE A 64 61.55 -1.36 10.14
CA ILE A 64 62.77 -1.73 10.88
C ILE A 64 63.97 -0.89 10.41
N GLU A 65 64.00 -0.54 9.13
CA GLU A 65 65.14 0.12 8.49
C GLU A 65 65.16 1.63 8.76
N LYS A 66 63.98 2.24 8.76
CA LYS A 66 63.78 3.67 9.03
C LYS A 66 63.48 3.95 10.50
N SER A 67 63.51 2.92 11.34
CA SER A 67 63.30 3.00 12.80
C SER A 67 62.07 3.80 13.21
N TYR A 68 60.94 3.58 12.53
CA TYR A 68 59.66 4.16 12.95
C TYR A 68 58.61 3.07 13.14
N SER A 69 57.69 3.33 14.05
CA SER A 69 56.54 2.47 14.31
C SER A 69 55.34 3.32 14.72
N GLY A 70 54.17 2.70 14.79
CA GLY A 70 52.96 3.34 15.25
C GLY A 70 51.75 2.41 15.19
N ALA A 71 50.59 2.98 15.48
CA ALA A 71 49.30 2.32 15.33
C ALA A 71 48.46 3.07 14.30
N VAL A 72 47.60 2.36 13.59
CA VAL A 72 46.55 2.98 12.78
C VAL A 72 45.54 3.61 13.73
N LYS A 73 45.65 4.93 13.90
CA LYS A 73 44.71 5.68 14.73
C LYS A 73 43.46 6.03 13.95
N THR A 74 42.37 6.04 14.68
CA THR A 74 41.06 6.44 14.21
C THR A 74 40.80 7.88 14.63
N ASP A 75 40.18 8.65 13.75
CA ASP A 75 39.73 10.00 14.09
C ASP A 75 38.50 9.86 15.02
N PRO A 76 38.56 10.37 16.26
CA PRO A 76 37.42 10.34 17.18
C PRO A 76 36.17 11.00 16.59
N LEU A 77 36.33 11.96 15.68
CA LEU A 77 35.24 12.69 15.03
C LEU A 77 34.53 11.86 13.94
N LEU A 78 35.18 10.83 13.40
CA LEU A 78 34.63 10.02 12.30
C LEU A 78 33.87 8.76 12.75
N ASN A 79 33.81 8.47 14.06
CA ASN A 79 33.16 7.29 14.65
C ASN A 79 33.55 5.95 13.99
N THR A 80 34.70 5.91 13.31
CA THR A 80 35.27 4.71 12.71
C THR A 80 36.32 4.19 13.68
N ASP A 81 35.98 3.32 14.64
CA ASP A 81 36.98 2.79 15.57
C ASP A 81 37.56 1.45 15.08
N LEU A 82 38.88 1.33 15.04
CA LEU A 82 39.65 0.15 14.65
C LEU A 82 40.40 -0.41 15.87
N SER A 83 40.54 0.38 16.94
CA SER A 83 41.40 0.10 18.08
C SER A 83 40.92 -1.06 18.96
N ALA A 84 39.66 -1.48 18.80
CA ALA A 84 39.05 -2.61 19.50
C ALA A 84 38.66 -3.77 18.57
N ASN A 85 39.15 -3.79 17.32
CA ASN A 85 38.71 -4.73 16.30
C ASN A 85 39.76 -5.79 15.98
N ARG A 86 39.30 -7.04 15.87
CA ARG A 86 40.10 -8.15 15.36
C ARG A 86 40.38 -7.95 13.88
N VAL A 87 41.65 -7.97 13.53
CA VAL A 87 42.13 -7.87 12.16
C VAL A 87 42.33 -9.27 11.60
N SER A 88 41.63 -9.55 10.50
CA SER A 88 41.65 -10.86 9.83
C SER A 88 42.60 -10.89 8.63
N SER A 89 42.75 -9.77 7.92
CA SER A 89 43.64 -9.68 6.76
C SER A 89 44.04 -8.24 6.49
N ILE A 90 45.25 -8.06 5.97
CA ILE A 90 45.76 -6.76 5.51
C ILE A 90 46.31 -6.95 4.10
N LEU A 91 46.02 -6.02 3.20
CA LEU A 91 46.50 -6.05 1.82
C LEU A 91 46.83 -4.64 1.35
N GLU A 92 47.97 -4.46 0.70
CA GLU A 92 48.25 -3.26 -0.09
C GLU A 92 47.68 -3.46 -1.50
N ASP A 93 46.83 -2.53 -1.95
CA ASP A 93 46.36 -2.52 -3.33
C ASP A 93 47.40 -1.92 -4.28
N SER A 94 47.18 -2.08 -5.58
CA SER A 94 48.07 -1.54 -6.59
C SER A 94 48.08 -0.01 -6.72
N PHE A 95 47.24 0.70 -5.97
CA PHE A 95 47.28 2.16 -5.81
C PHE A 95 47.98 2.56 -4.49
N HIS A 96 48.63 1.63 -3.81
CA HIS A 96 49.32 1.81 -2.53
C HIS A 96 48.41 2.21 -1.36
N ASN A 97 47.11 1.88 -1.43
CA ASN A 97 46.22 1.97 -0.28
C ASN A 97 46.30 0.67 0.52
N ILE A 98 46.21 0.79 1.84
CA ILE A 98 46.16 -0.35 2.75
C ILE A 98 44.70 -0.68 3.05
N TRP A 99 44.31 -1.90 2.71
CA TRP A 99 43.01 -2.46 3.03
C TRP A 99 43.12 -3.37 4.24
N ILE A 100 42.21 -3.17 5.19
CA ILE A 100 42.19 -3.88 6.47
C ILE A 100 40.82 -4.54 6.60
N ALA A 101 40.80 -5.87 6.57
CA ALA A 101 39.61 -6.67 6.86
C ALA A 101 39.51 -6.91 8.36
N THR A 102 38.33 -6.69 8.92
CA THR A 102 38.05 -6.90 10.34
C THR A 102 36.73 -7.64 10.55
N GLU A 103 36.40 -7.91 11.81
CA GLU A 103 35.08 -8.42 12.20
C GLU A 103 33.96 -7.34 12.20
N SER A 104 34.34 -6.07 12.05
CA SER A 104 33.45 -4.90 12.06
C SER A 104 33.28 -4.23 10.69
N GLY A 105 33.98 -4.69 9.66
CA GLY A 105 33.86 -4.20 8.29
C GLY A 105 35.17 -4.28 7.53
N LEU A 106 35.22 -3.51 6.44
CA LEU A 106 36.42 -3.30 5.63
C LEU A 106 36.88 -1.86 5.82
N TYR A 107 38.16 -1.65 6.07
CA TYR A 107 38.73 -0.31 6.18
C TYR A 107 39.73 -0.05 5.06
N LYS A 108 39.71 1.16 4.51
CA LYS A 108 40.69 1.67 3.55
C LYS A 108 41.52 2.75 4.24
N TYR A 109 42.82 2.61 4.19
CA TYR A 109 43.81 3.55 4.72
C TYR A 109 44.67 4.07 3.56
N THR A 110 44.50 5.34 3.21
CA THR A 110 45.09 5.93 2.00
C THR A 110 46.35 6.77 2.26
N ASP A 111 46.50 7.34 3.46
CA ASP A 111 47.74 7.96 3.98
C ASP A 111 47.54 8.39 5.45
N LYS A 112 48.63 8.74 6.15
CA LYS A 112 48.61 9.31 7.52
C LYS A 112 47.77 10.60 7.63
N THR A 113 47.58 11.30 6.52
CA THR A 113 46.92 12.62 6.46
C THR A 113 45.47 12.59 5.97
N LYS A 114 45.04 11.52 5.28
CA LYS A 114 43.75 11.45 4.57
C LYS A 114 42.69 10.54 5.21
N GLY A 115 42.99 9.98 6.39
CA GLY A 115 42.01 9.32 7.24
C GLY A 115 41.70 7.87 6.88
N LEU A 116 40.99 7.20 7.78
CA LEU A 116 40.53 5.82 7.67
C LEU A 116 39.06 5.82 7.21
N LYS A 117 38.75 5.14 6.10
CA LYS A 117 37.36 5.00 5.61
C LYS A 117 36.84 3.60 5.91
N GLN A 118 35.70 3.49 6.57
CA GLN A 118 35.04 2.21 6.87
C GLN A 118 33.90 1.91 5.88
N PHE A 119 33.84 0.65 5.44
CA PHE A 119 32.76 0.08 4.66
C PHE A 119 32.08 -1.02 5.49
N THR A 120 30.75 -0.95 5.59
CA THR A 120 29.91 -1.87 6.37
C THR A 120 28.70 -2.33 5.54
N VAL A 121 27.77 -3.07 6.16
CA VAL A 121 26.47 -3.40 5.56
C VAL A 121 25.73 -2.16 5.04
N LYS A 122 25.89 -0.99 5.67
CA LYS A 122 25.27 0.27 5.21
C LYS A 122 25.76 0.70 3.82
N ASN A 123 26.97 0.28 3.44
CA ASN A 123 27.57 0.57 2.14
C ASN A 123 27.27 -0.51 1.10
N GLY A 124 26.53 -1.57 1.46
CA GLY A 124 26.17 -2.67 0.55
C GLY A 124 26.97 -3.95 0.74
N LEU A 125 27.80 -4.07 1.79
CA LEU A 125 28.42 -5.36 2.13
C LEU A 125 27.36 -6.37 2.64
N PRO A 126 27.52 -7.68 2.38
CA PRO A 126 26.57 -8.70 2.84
C PRO A 126 26.58 -8.91 4.36
N GLY A 127 27.68 -8.56 5.01
CA GLY A 127 27.91 -8.64 6.45
C GLY A 127 29.14 -7.81 6.83
N ASN A 128 29.41 -7.69 8.13
CA ASN A 128 30.58 -6.95 8.63
C ASN A 128 31.80 -7.85 8.86
N LEU A 129 31.60 -9.17 8.99
CA LEU A 129 32.67 -10.12 9.26
C LEU A 129 33.43 -10.48 7.99
N MET A 130 34.58 -9.84 7.77
CA MET A 130 35.51 -10.05 6.66
C MET A 130 36.65 -10.97 7.09
N TYR A 131 37.12 -11.85 6.19
CA TYR A 131 38.14 -12.84 6.53
C TYR A 131 39.47 -12.67 5.79
N SER A 132 39.44 -12.52 4.47
CA SER A 132 40.66 -12.46 3.66
C SER A 132 40.47 -11.60 2.41
N LEU A 133 41.57 -11.00 1.96
CA LEU A 133 41.60 -10.03 0.87
C LEU A 133 42.57 -10.51 -0.21
N LEU A 134 42.15 -10.41 -1.48
CA LEU A 134 43.03 -10.59 -2.65
C LEU A 134 42.69 -9.55 -3.72
N GLU A 135 43.69 -8.95 -4.35
CA GLU A 135 43.48 -8.09 -5.53
C GLU A 135 43.68 -8.89 -6.82
N ASP A 136 42.80 -8.71 -7.81
CA ASP A 136 42.96 -9.28 -9.14
C ASP A 136 43.75 -8.38 -10.11
N ARG A 137 43.91 -8.83 -11.36
CA ARG A 137 44.64 -8.06 -12.39
C ARG A 137 43.86 -6.83 -12.89
N ASN A 138 42.53 -6.82 -12.70
CA ASN A 138 41.63 -5.73 -13.08
C ASN A 138 41.43 -4.72 -11.94
N LYS A 139 42.26 -4.79 -10.88
CA LYS A 139 42.22 -3.91 -9.71
C LYS A 139 40.90 -4.01 -8.94
N GLN A 140 40.30 -5.20 -8.97
CA GLN A 140 39.15 -5.53 -8.13
C GLN A 140 39.65 -6.25 -6.88
N LEU A 141 39.12 -5.84 -5.74
CA LEU A 141 39.38 -6.42 -4.45
C LEU A 141 38.36 -7.53 -4.18
N TRP A 142 38.85 -8.76 -4.06
CA TRP A 142 38.07 -9.94 -3.71
C TRP A 142 38.17 -10.20 -2.22
N ILE A 143 37.02 -10.24 -1.56
CA ILE A 143 36.90 -10.26 -0.10
C ILE A 143 36.03 -11.43 0.32
N SER A 144 36.59 -12.36 1.08
CA SER A 144 35.83 -13.47 1.64
C SER A 144 35.14 -13.04 2.94
N THR A 145 33.86 -13.39 3.09
CA THR A 145 33.04 -12.94 4.23
C THR A 145 32.29 -14.10 4.89
N SER A 146 31.57 -13.82 5.98
CA SER A 146 30.63 -14.76 6.58
C SER A 146 29.37 -15.04 5.74
N LYS A 147 29.07 -14.18 4.76
CA LYS A 147 27.82 -14.17 3.98
C LYS A 147 28.07 -14.04 2.48
N GLY A 148 29.10 -14.72 1.99
CA GLY A 148 29.46 -14.80 0.57
C GLY A 148 30.83 -14.22 0.25
N LEU A 149 31.13 -14.19 -1.04
CA LEU A 149 32.33 -13.60 -1.62
C LEU A 149 31.99 -12.26 -2.23
N VAL A 150 32.74 -11.23 -1.88
CA VAL A 150 32.53 -9.86 -2.37
C VAL A 150 33.60 -9.54 -3.40
N CYS A 151 33.18 -8.96 -4.51
CA CYS A 151 34.03 -8.29 -5.49
C CYS A 151 33.79 -6.79 -5.37
N PHE A 152 34.80 -6.07 -4.89
CA PHE A 152 34.78 -4.64 -4.62
C PHE A 152 35.64 -3.93 -5.67
N ASP A 153 35.03 -3.01 -6.41
CA ASP A 153 35.76 -2.17 -7.37
C ASP A 153 36.44 -1.00 -6.64
N ILE A 154 37.77 -0.96 -6.65
CA ILE A 154 38.57 -0.04 -5.82
C ILE A 154 38.35 1.43 -6.19
N GLN A 155 38.02 1.71 -7.46
CA GLN A 155 37.87 3.07 -7.98
C GLN A 155 36.44 3.58 -7.87
N THR A 156 35.46 2.73 -8.22
CA THR A 156 34.04 3.10 -8.23
C THR A 156 33.31 2.78 -6.93
N GLU A 157 33.96 2.04 -6.03
CA GLU A 157 33.41 1.53 -4.77
C GLU A 157 32.14 0.68 -4.94
N LYS A 158 31.92 0.14 -6.14
CA LYS A 158 30.81 -0.76 -6.43
C LYS A 158 31.07 -2.13 -5.86
N ILE A 159 30.03 -2.69 -5.23
CA ILE A 159 30.08 -3.97 -4.55
C ILE A 159 29.23 -4.98 -5.33
N LYS A 160 29.83 -6.11 -5.69
CA LYS A 160 29.13 -7.27 -6.23
C LYS A 160 29.29 -8.45 -5.29
N ILE A 161 28.18 -9.09 -4.95
CA ILE A 161 28.14 -10.18 -3.97
C ILE A 161 27.86 -11.49 -4.71
N TYR A 162 28.65 -12.51 -4.40
CA TYR A 162 28.46 -13.87 -4.85
C TYR A 162 28.11 -14.74 -3.65
N THR A 163 27.03 -15.52 -3.77
CA THR A 163 26.56 -16.44 -2.72
C THR A 163 26.39 -17.85 -3.28
N LYS A 164 25.82 -18.77 -2.51
CA LYS A 164 25.43 -20.12 -2.96
C LYS A 164 24.56 -20.08 -4.22
N SER A 165 23.72 -19.04 -4.38
CA SER A 165 22.89 -18.88 -5.59
C SER A 165 23.69 -18.60 -6.86
N ASN A 166 24.96 -18.20 -6.72
CA ASN A 166 25.90 -17.98 -7.81
C ASN A 166 26.89 -19.15 -8.01
N GLY A 167 26.70 -20.26 -7.31
CA GLY A 167 27.53 -21.46 -7.44
C GLY A 167 28.62 -21.64 -6.38
N LEU A 168 28.64 -20.81 -5.32
CA LEU A 168 29.51 -21.08 -4.17
C LEU A 168 29.05 -22.35 -3.42
N LEU A 169 30.00 -23.10 -2.84
CA LEU A 169 29.70 -24.30 -2.03
C LEU A 169 28.87 -23.97 -0.78
N ASN A 170 29.15 -22.81 -0.19
CA ASN A 170 28.48 -22.19 0.95
C ASN A 170 28.82 -20.70 0.98
N ASP A 171 28.15 -19.95 1.87
CA ASP A 171 28.37 -18.50 1.99
C ASP A 171 29.47 -18.15 3.00
N GLN A 172 29.77 -19.05 3.95
CA GLN A 172 30.72 -18.77 5.02
C GLN A 172 32.14 -19.22 4.65
N PHE A 173 33.04 -18.25 4.54
CA PHE A 173 34.47 -18.46 4.37
C PHE A 173 35.21 -18.58 5.72
N ASN A 174 36.53 -18.81 5.67
CA ASN A 174 37.35 -19.00 6.85
C ASN A 174 38.49 -17.98 6.95
N TYR A 175 39.01 -17.78 8.16
CA TYR A 175 40.15 -16.86 8.42
C TYR A 175 41.41 -17.32 7.70
N ASN A 176 42.24 -16.36 7.25
CA ASN A 176 43.55 -16.61 6.65
C ASN A 176 43.56 -17.65 5.52
N SER A 177 42.43 -17.78 4.81
CA SER A 177 42.18 -18.87 3.87
C SER A 177 42.02 -18.33 2.46
N ALA A 178 43.02 -17.60 1.97
CA ALA A 178 43.03 -17.07 0.62
C ALA A 178 44.43 -17.14 -0.01
N TYR A 179 44.49 -17.48 -1.29
CA TYR A 179 45.73 -17.53 -2.06
C TYR A 179 45.47 -17.15 -3.53
N LYS A 180 46.41 -16.44 -4.14
CA LYS A 180 46.41 -16.12 -5.58
C LYS A 180 47.65 -16.71 -6.22
N ASP A 181 47.48 -17.56 -7.23
CA ASP A 181 48.60 -18.12 -7.97
C ASP A 181 49.17 -17.16 -9.03
N THR A 182 50.30 -17.55 -9.63
CA THR A 182 50.99 -16.77 -10.67
C THR A 182 50.15 -16.58 -11.94
N THR A 183 49.22 -17.50 -12.21
CA THR A 183 48.28 -17.39 -13.35
C THR A 183 47.15 -16.40 -13.07
N GLY A 184 47.00 -15.94 -11.83
CA GLY A 184 45.92 -15.07 -11.38
C GLY A 184 44.65 -15.83 -10.98
N LYS A 185 44.71 -17.17 -10.84
CA LYS A 185 43.62 -17.94 -10.24
C LYS A 185 43.64 -17.73 -8.73
N MET A 186 42.46 -17.52 -8.18
CA MET A 186 42.25 -17.29 -6.77
C MET A 186 41.66 -18.53 -6.12
N TYR A 187 42.04 -18.74 -4.87
CA TYR A 187 41.62 -19.84 -4.03
C TYR A 187 41.16 -19.25 -2.71
N PHE A 188 39.95 -19.60 -2.28
CA PHE A 188 39.37 -19.17 -1.02
C PHE A 188 38.84 -20.39 -0.27
N GLY A 189 39.33 -20.61 0.94
CA GLY A 189 38.88 -21.69 1.82
C GLY A 189 37.57 -21.31 2.52
N SER A 190 36.64 -22.25 2.52
CA SER A 190 35.35 -22.13 3.16
C SER A 190 35.12 -23.27 4.15
N VAL A 191 34.06 -23.14 4.96
CA VAL A 191 33.69 -24.19 5.94
C VAL A 191 33.41 -25.55 5.26
N LYS A 192 33.07 -25.55 3.97
CA LYS A 192 32.74 -26.76 3.20
C LYS A 192 33.80 -27.19 2.20
N GLY A 193 34.97 -26.57 2.18
CA GLY A 193 36.07 -26.94 1.28
C GLY A 193 36.76 -25.74 0.66
N LEU A 194 37.11 -25.82 -0.61
CA LEU A 194 37.89 -24.81 -1.32
C LEU A 194 37.13 -24.32 -2.55
N VAL A 195 36.98 -23.00 -2.67
CA VAL A 195 36.45 -22.35 -3.87
C VAL A 195 37.65 -21.85 -4.68
N SER A 196 37.67 -22.12 -5.99
CA SER A 196 38.70 -21.58 -6.87
C SER A 196 38.12 -21.08 -8.19
N PHE A 197 38.60 -19.93 -8.66
CA PHE A 197 38.11 -19.31 -9.89
C PHE A 197 39.15 -18.35 -10.47
N ARG A 198 39.01 -18.04 -11.76
CA ARG A 198 39.81 -17.00 -12.44
C ARG A 198 38.93 -15.80 -12.74
N PRO A 199 39.18 -14.62 -12.13
CA PRO A 199 38.40 -13.41 -12.40
C PRO A 199 38.33 -13.04 -13.89
N SER A 200 39.43 -13.20 -14.61
CA SER A 200 39.52 -12.89 -16.05
C SER A 200 38.71 -13.83 -16.95
N ALA A 201 38.32 -15.01 -16.44
CA ALA A 201 37.56 -16.01 -17.20
C ALA A 201 36.06 -15.95 -16.92
N PHE A 202 35.58 -14.97 -16.13
CA PHE A 202 34.14 -14.84 -15.88
C PHE A 202 33.39 -14.47 -17.15
N ILE A 203 32.42 -15.30 -17.53
CA ILE A 203 31.47 -15.00 -18.57
C ILE A 203 30.34 -14.19 -17.94
N LYS A 204 30.17 -12.94 -18.39
CA LYS A 204 29.08 -12.08 -17.91
C LYS A 204 27.76 -12.60 -18.47
N ASN A 205 26.83 -12.96 -17.59
CA ASN A 205 25.48 -13.29 -18.01
C ASN A 205 24.72 -12.01 -18.36
N ASN A 206 24.47 -11.81 -19.64
CA ASN A 206 23.68 -10.70 -20.18
C ASN A 206 22.22 -11.10 -20.46
N PHE A 207 21.83 -12.34 -20.15
CA PHE A 207 20.46 -12.80 -20.34
C PHE A 207 19.50 -12.05 -19.41
N THR A 208 18.54 -11.35 -19.99
CA THR A 208 17.44 -10.71 -19.27
C THR A 208 16.24 -11.65 -19.29
N PRO A 209 15.86 -12.26 -18.15
CA PRO A 209 14.79 -13.23 -18.14
C PRO A 209 13.44 -12.57 -18.44
N PRO A 210 12.60 -13.15 -19.31
CA PRO A 210 11.22 -12.72 -19.45
C PRO A 210 10.46 -12.95 -18.14
N VAL A 211 9.56 -12.03 -17.81
CA VAL A 211 8.68 -12.14 -16.64
C VAL A 211 7.31 -12.62 -17.09
N TYR A 212 6.76 -13.58 -16.38
CA TYR A 212 5.39 -14.05 -16.61
C TYR A 212 4.56 -13.80 -15.37
N ILE A 213 3.32 -13.38 -15.58
CA ILE A 213 2.31 -13.37 -14.52
C ILE A 213 1.80 -14.80 -14.39
N THR A 214 2.08 -15.41 -13.26
CA THR A 214 1.86 -16.84 -13.01
C THR A 214 0.58 -17.13 -12.24
N GLY A 215 0.04 -16.13 -11.54
CA GLY A 215 -1.17 -16.27 -10.75
C GLY A 215 -1.89 -14.94 -10.56
N PHE A 216 -3.20 -15.04 -10.35
CA PHE A 216 -4.05 -13.90 -10.02
C PHE A 216 -5.10 -14.37 -9.03
N GLN A 217 -5.09 -13.78 -7.84
CA GLN A 217 -5.98 -14.17 -6.77
C GLN A 217 -6.91 -13.04 -6.36
N VAL A 218 -8.18 -13.36 -6.22
CA VAL A 218 -9.20 -12.45 -5.67
C VAL A 218 -9.64 -13.04 -4.33
N HIS A 219 -9.65 -12.24 -3.26
CA HIS A 219 -9.97 -12.72 -1.90
C HIS A 219 -9.16 -13.98 -1.48
N ASN A 220 -7.86 -14.01 -1.81
CA ASN A 220 -6.95 -15.14 -1.57
C ASN A 220 -7.37 -16.47 -2.23
N LYS A 221 -8.22 -16.43 -3.26
CA LYS A 221 -8.56 -17.58 -4.09
C LYS A 221 -8.04 -17.38 -5.51
N GLU A 222 -7.34 -18.39 -6.02
CA GLU A 222 -6.82 -18.39 -7.39
C GLU A 222 -7.96 -18.34 -8.40
N LEU A 223 -7.86 -17.45 -9.39
CA LEU A 223 -8.79 -17.42 -10.50
C LEU A 223 -8.49 -18.56 -11.47
N THR A 224 -9.48 -19.42 -11.71
CA THR A 224 -9.39 -20.49 -12.70
C THR A 224 -10.08 -20.08 -13.99
N VAL A 225 -9.71 -20.70 -15.11
CA VAL A 225 -10.48 -20.56 -16.36
C VAL A 225 -11.72 -21.42 -16.21
N ASP A 226 -12.90 -20.80 -16.22
CA ASP A 226 -14.17 -21.50 -16.07
C ASP A 226 -15.25 -20.89 -16.97
N ASN A 227 -16.25 -21.70 -17.34
CA ASN A 227 -17.29 -21.37 -18.31
C ASN A 227 -18.46 -20.55 -17.74
N GLY A 228 -18.48 -20.18 -16.45
CA GLY A 228 -19.68 -19.61 -15.82
C GLY A 228 -19.53 -18.42 -14.88
N GLY A 229 -18.33 -18.03 -14.44
CA GLY A 229 -18.20 -16.94 -13.46
C GLY A 229 -16.81 -16.39 -13.24
N SER A 230 -15.80 -16.90 -13.95
CA SER A 230 -14.44 -16.37 -13.86
C SER A 230 -14.24 -15.20 -14.83
N PRO A 231 -13.57 -14.11 -14.40
CA PRO A 231 -13.15 -13.04 -15.30
C PRO A 231 -12.02 -13.48 -16.25
N LEU A 232 -11.48 -14.70 -16.11
CA LEU A 232 -10.46 -15.25 -16.99
C LEU A 232 -11.07 -16.19 -18.05
N SER A 233 -10.91 -15.83 -19.32
CA SER A 233 -11.25 -16.68 -20.48
C SER A 233 -10.11 -17.59 -20.94
N ARG A 234 -8.89 -17.35 -20.45
CA ARG A 234 -7.67 -18.12 -20.74
C ARG A 234 -6.72 -18.05 -19.55
N SER A 235 -5.68 -18.88 -19.58
CA SER A 235 -4.65 -18.88 -18.53
C SER A 235 -4.06 -17.48 -18.33
N ILE A 236 -3.88 -17.08 -17.06
CA ILE A 236 -3.34 -15.77 -16.67
C ILE A 236 -2.01 -15.45 -17.36
N ILE A 237 -1.17 -16.46 -17.62
CA ILE A 237 0.12 -16.35 -18.32
C ILE A 237 -0.04 -15.71 -19.71
N SER A 238 -1.19 -15.93 -20.35
CA SER A 238 -1.52 -15.48 -21.72
C SER A 238 -2.56 -14.36 -21.77
N THR A 239 -3.02 -13.88 -20.61
CA THR A 239 -4.09 -12.88 -20.50
C THR A 239 -3.50 -11.48 -20.56
N SER A 240 -3.98 -10.65 -21.49
CA SER A 240 -3.56 -9.25 -21.63
C SER A 240 -4.47 -8.27 -20.89
N SER A 241 -5.71 -8.66 -20.60
CA SER A 241 -6.68 -7.83 -19.89
C SER A 241 -7.62 -8.66 -19.02
N ILE A 242 -7.92 -8.16 -17.83
CA ILE A 242 -8.91 -8.72 -16.92
C ILE A 242 -9.91 -7.63 -16.51
N THR A 243 -11.19 -8.00 -16.42
CA THR A 243 -12.24 -7.11 -15.92
C THR A 243 -12.81 -7.69 -14.64
N LEU A 244 -12.78 -6.89 -13.58
CA LEU A 244 -13.22 -7.27 -12.24
C LEU A 244 -14.48 -6.47 -11.88
N ASP A 245 -15.36 -7.09 -11.10
CA ASP A 245 -16.48 -6.38 -10.50
C ASP A 245 -15.99 -5.51 -9.32
N TYR A 246 -16.87 -4.63 -8.84
CA TYR A 246 -16.54 -3.73 -7.74
C TYR A 246 -16.13 -4.47 -6.44
N ARG A 247 -16.71 -5.66 -6.21
CA ARG A 247 -16.46 -6.47 -5.02
C ARG A 247 -15.11 -7.19 -5.08
N SER A 248 -14.58 -7.44 -6.28
CA SER A 248 -13.27 -8.08 -6.52
C SER A 248 -12.13 -7.07 -6.68
N SER A 249 -12.28 -5.87 -6.12
CA SER A 249 -11.27 -4.79 -6.16
C SER A 249 -10.04 -5.04 -5.27
N SER A 250 -10.09 -6.08 -4.43
CA SER A 250 -8.98 -6.56 -3.62
C SER A 250 -8.41 -7.86 -4.20
N PHE A 251 -7.17 -7.81 -4.69
CA PHE A 251 -6.53 -8.92 -5.38
C PHE A 251 -5.02 -8.95 -5.18
N SER A 252 -4.41 -10.07 -5.55
CA SER A 252 -2.96 -10.21 -5.58
C SER A 252 -2.50 -10.82 -6.90
N ILE A 253 -1.31 -10.42 -7.33
CA ILE A 253 -0.70 -10.84 -8.60
C ILE A 253 0.60 -11.56 -8.28
N ASP A 254 0.72 -12.79 -8.76
CA ASP A 254 1.92 -13.60 -8.67
C ASP A 254 2.67 -13.55 -10.00
N PHE A 255 3.99 -13.40 -9.95
CA PHE A 255 4.84 -13.35 -11.14
C PHE A 255 6.19 -14.03 -10.93
N SER A 256 6.78 -14.50 -12.02
CA SER A 256 8.10 -15.13 -11.99
C SER A 256 8.91 -14.81 -13.23
N ALA A 257 10.18 -14.50 -13.03
CA ALA A 257 11.17 -14.42 -14.10
C ALA A 257 11.78 -15.79 -14.35
N LEU A 258 11.94 -16.17 -15.63
CA LEU A 258 12.56 -17.45 -16.00
C LEU A 258 14.10 -17.33 -16.06
N SER A 259 14.74 -17.22 -14.89
CA SER A 259 16.21 -17.25 -14.76
C SER A 259 16.68 -18.57 -14.14
N TYR A 260 17.17 -19.49 -14.98
CA TYR A 260 17.57 -20.83 -14.54
C TYR A 260 18.94 -20.87 -13.85
N THR A 261 19.83 -19.92 -14.16
CA THR A 261 21.21 -19.92 -13.65
C THR A 261 21.32 -19.38 -12.23
N SER A 262 20.46 -18.42 -11.85
CA SER A 262 20.47 -17.79 -10.52
C SER A 262 19.08 -17.25 -10.16
N PRO A 263 18.07 -18.12 -9.92
CA PRO A 263 16.71 -17.69 -9.66
C PRO A 263 16.54 -16.89 -8.36
N GLY A 264 17.45 -17.08 -7.39
CA GLY A 264 17.43 -16.40 -6.10
C GLY A 264 18.04 -14.99 -6.11
N THR A 265 18.68 -14.57 -7.21
CA THR A 265 19.29 -13.23 -7.33
C THR A 265 18.48 -12.28 -8.21
N VAL A 266 17.38 -12.76 -8.77
CA VAL A 266 16.49 -11.92 -9.58
C VAL A 266 15.75 -10.96 -8.64
N GLU A 267 15.84 -9.67 -8.92
CA GLU A 267 15.02 -8.64 -8.30
C GLU A 267 13.91 -8.24 -9.27
N TYR A 268 12.79 -7.77 -8.74
CA TYR A 268 11.64 -7.33 -9.51
C TYR A 268 11.35 -5.86 -9.25
N ALA A 269 10.84 -5.18 -10.26
CA ALA A 269 10.29 -3.85 -10.13
C ALA A 269 8.88 -3.88 -10.74
N TYR A 270 7.91 -3.33 -10.01
CA TYR A 270 6.54 -3.23 -10.51
C TYR A 270 5.97 -1.83 -10.28
N LYS A 271 4.92 -1.52 -11.03
CA LYS A 271 4.08 -0.33 -10.85
C LYS A 271 2.67 -0.59 -11.34
N MET A 272 1.69 0.10 -10.75
CA MET A 272 0.32 0.12 -11.23
C MET A 272 0.03 1.48 -11.88
N ASN A 273 0.14 1.57 -13.21
CA ASN A 273 -0.22 2.81 -13.91
C ASN A 273 -1.71 3.12 -13.65
N GLY A 274 -2.01 4.37 -13.26
CA GLY A 274 -3.32 4.80 -12.79
C GLY A 274 -3.46 4.85 -11.26
N LEU A 275 -2.45 4.35 -10.53
CA LEU A 275 -2.34 4.45 -9.07
C LEU A 275 -0.94 4.97 -8.65
N ASP A 276 0.11 4.36 -9.18
CA ASP A 276 1.50 4.65 -8.84
C ASP A 276 2.20 5.47 -9.94
N GLU A 277 2.98 6.48 -9.55
CA GLU A 277 3.88 7.21 -10.46
C GLU A 277 5.30 6.62 -10.50
N GLN A 278 5.73 6.01 -9.40
CA GLN A 278 7.10 5.48 -9.22
C GLN A 278 7.14 3.95 -9.21
N TRP A 279 8.32 3.40 -9.53
CA TRP A 279 8.55 1.95 -9.46
C TRP A 279 8.80 1.50 -8.03
N THR A 280 8.15 0.40 -7.65
CA THR A 280 8.43 -0.31 -6.40
C THR A 280 9.38 -1.47 -6.66
N TYR A 281 10.49 -1.52 -5.92
CA TYR A 281 11.53 -2.54 -6.07
C TYR A 281 11.42 -3.59 -4.97
N ILE A 282 11.41 -4.86 -5.37
CA ILE A 282 11.32 -6.02 -4.46
C ILE A 282 12.41 -7.03 -4.80
N LYS A 283 13.03 -7.61 -3.78
CA LYS A 283 14.15 -8.55 -3.97
C LYS A 283 13.65 -9.97 -4.22
N ALA A 284 13.12 -10.61 -3.19
CA ALA A 284 12.74 -12.03 -3.25
C ALA A 284 11.22 -12.27 -3.39
N ASN A 285 10.39 -11.29 -3.02
CA ASN A 285 8.94 -11.44 -3.08
C ASN A 285 8.48 -11.47 -4.54
N ARG A 286 7.56 -12.39 -4.83
CA ARG A 286 7.01 -12.67 -6.16
C ARG A 286 5.52 -12.38 -6.25
N LYS A 287 4.96 -11.84 -5.17
CA LYS A 287 3.54 -11.60 -5.01
C LYS A 287 3.29 -10.19 -4.49
N VAL A 288 2.43 -9.47 -5.18
CA VAL A 288 2.03 -8.10 -4.83
C VAL A 288 0.54 -8.06 -4.53
N TYR A 289 0.15 -7.17 -3.62
CA TYR A 289 -1.22 -7.07 -3.13
C TYR A 289 -1.76 -5.67 -3.41
N PHE A 290 -3.00 -5.61 -3.89
CA PHE A 290 -3.76 -4.39 -4.07
C PHE A 290 -5.08 -4.53 -3.33
N THR A 291 -5.45 -3.51 -2.55
CA THR A 291 -6.63 -3.54 -1.68
C THR A 291 -7.58 -2.42 -2.06
N GLU A 292 -8.84 -2.78 -2.29
CA GLU A 292 -9.97 -1.86 -2.47
C GLU A 292 -9.72 -0.77 -3.54
N LEU A 293 -9.19 -1.18 -4.69
CA LEU A 293 -8.95 -0.24 -5.77
C LEU A 293 -10.25 0.41 -6.27
N PRO A 294 -10.27 1.74 -6.51
CA PRO A 294 -11.43 2.43 -7.07
C PRO A 294 -11.86 1.87 -8.44
N PRO A 295 -13.12 2.06 -8.85
CA PRO A 295 -13.53 1.80 -10.23
C PRO A 295 -12.70 2.62 -11.21
N GLY A 296 -12.12 1.96 -12.21
CA GLY A 296 -11.17 2.58 -13.11
C GLY A 296 -10.47 1.60 -14.03
N LYS A 297 -9.58 2.13 -14.86
CA LYS A 297 -8.69 1.36 -15.73
C LYS A 297 -7.27 1.52 -15.21
N TYR A 298 -6.63 0.38 -14.97
CA TYR A 298 -5.28 0.30 -14.46
C TYR A 298 -4.44 -0.58 -15.38
N GLN A 299 -3.13 -0.37 -15.34
CA GLN A 299 -2.19 -1.25 -16.03
C GLN A 299 -1.09 -1.63 -15.06
N PHE A 300 -1.09 -2.89 -14.66
CA PHE A 300 0.00 -3.48 -13.91
C PHE A 300 1.18 -3.71 -14.85
N VAL A 301 2.36 -3.26 -14.46
CA VAL A 301 3.60 -3.46 -15.22
C VAL A 301 4.67 -4.01 -14.29
N VAL A 302 5.35 -5.07 -14.72
CA VAL A 302 6.44 -5.71 -13.98
C VAL A 302 7.62 -6.01 -14.88
N LYS A 303 8.83 -5.82 -14.34
CA LYS A 303 10.09 -6.22 -14.97
C LYS A 303 11.01 -6.86 -13.95
N ALA A 304 11.98 -7.61 -14.44
CA ALA A 304 12.97 -8.29 -13.62
C ALA A 304 14.40 -7.85 -13.97
N SER A 305 15.29 -7.98 -13.01
CA SER A 305 16.73 -7.85 -13.22
C SER A 305 17.34 -9.21 -13.58
N ASN A 306 18.49 -9.18 -14.24
CA ASN A 306 19.33 -10.37 -14.38
C ASN A 306 20.21 -10.58 -13.13
N SER A 307 20.95 -11.68 -13.09
CA SER A 307 21.90 -11.98 -12.00
C SER A 307 23.05 -10.98 -11.85
N SER A 308 23.19 -10.05 -12.79
CA SER A 308 24.19 -8.98 -12.79
C SER A 308 23.60 -7.61 -12.38
N GLY A 309 22.32 -7.57 -11.98
CA GLY A 309 21.63 -6.33 -11.56
C GLY A 309 21.22 -5.41 -12.72
N THR A 310 21.29 -5.89 -13.97
CA THR A 310 20.78 -5.15 -15.13
C THR A 310 19.29 -5.40 -15.29
N TRP A 311 18.49 -4.32 -15.31
CA TRP A 311 17.04 -4.39 -15.51
C TRP A 311 16.70 -4.74 -16.95
N SER A 312 15.74 -5.65 -17.14
CA SER A 312 15.19 -5.95 -18.46
C SER A 312 14.49 -4.73 -19.05
N SER A 313 14.68 -4.51 -20.36
CA SER A 313 13.88 -3.58 -21.16
C SER A 313 12.50 -4.13 -21.51
N HIS A 314 12.32 -5.46 -21.42
CA HIS A 314 11.04 -6.11 -21.66
C HIS A 314 10.21 -6.04 -20.39
N GLU A 315 9.11 -5.29 -20.47
CA GLU A 315 8.13 -5.14 -19.41
C GLU A 315 6.91 -6.03 -19.72
N THR A 316 6.46 -6.78 -18.73
CA THR A 316 5.24 -7.58 -18.81
C THR A 316 4.12 -6.77 -18.21
N SER A 317 3.01 -6.63 -18.95
CA SER A 317 1.87 -5.83 -18.49
C SER A 317 0.56 -6.61 -18.50
N LEU A 318 -0.33 -6.23 -17.59
CA LEU A 318 -1.70 -6.73 -17.49
C LEU A 318 -2.63 -5.53 -17.30
N ASN A 319 -3.58 -5.37 -18.23
CA ASN A 319 -4.60 -4.35 -18.10
C ASN A 319 -5.71 -4.84 -17.16
N ILE A 320 -6.08 -4.02 -16.18
CA ILE A 320 -7.07 -4.36 -15.15
C ILE A 320 -8.15 -3.30 -15.18
N GLN A 321 -9.40 -3.70 -15.40
CA GLN A 321 -10.54 -2.80 -15.35
C GLN A 321 -11.45 -3.17 -14.17
N ILE A 322 -11.72 -2.22 -13.29
CA ILE A 322 -12.64 -2.41 -12.16
C ILE A 322 -13.95 -1.70 -12.48
N LEU A 323 -15.03 -2.47 -12.54
CA LEU A 323 -16.36 -1.95 -12.85
C LEU A 323 -16.94 -1.18 -11.66
N PRO A 324 -17.72 -0.10 -11.90
CA PRO A 324 -18.43 0.59 -10.85
C PRO A 324 -19.51 -0.31 -10.23
N PRO A 325 -19.90 -0.07 -8.97
CA PRO A 325 -20.98 -0.81 -8.36
C PRO A 325 -22.32 -0.54 -9.06
N TRP A 326 -23.25 -1.50 -8.97
CA TRP A 326 -24.53 -1.42 -9.67
C TRP A 326 -25.37 -0.20 -9.25
N TRP A 327 -25.27 0.28 -8.01
CA TRP A 327 -25.97 1.50 -7.54
C TRP A 327 -25.40 2.81 -8.11
N LYS A 328 -24.23 2.76 -8.75
CA LYS A 328 -23.67 3.87 -9.55
C LYS A 328 -23.80 3.62 -11.06
N SER A 329 -24.57 2.61 -11.47
CA SER A 329 -24.83 2.35 -12.90
C SER A 329 -25.79 3.38 -13.49
N ALA A 330 -25.74 3.56 -14.81
CA ALA A 330 -26.68 4.41 -15.54
C ALA A 330 -28.15 4.00 -15.30
N ILE A 331 -28.41 2.69 -15.19
CA ILE A 331 -29.75 2.15 -14.90
C ILE A 331 -30.19 2.54 -13.50
N ALA A 332 -29.30 2.49 -12.50
CA ALA A 332 -29.63 2.93 -11.14
C ALA A 332 -30.02 4.41 -11.11
N TYR A 333 -29.31 5.29 -11.85
CA TYR A 333 -29.70 6.70 -11.97
C TYR A 333 -31.06 6.90 -12.63
N ILE A 334 -31.41 6.10 -13.65
CA ILE A 334 -32.75 6.12 -14.27
C ILE A 334 -33.82 5.69 -13.25
N VAL A 335 -33.57 4.63 -12.49
CA VAL A 335 -34.49 4.16 -11.43
C VAL A 335 -34.66 5.23 -10.35
N TYR A 336 -33.58 5.90 -9.93
CA TYR A 336 -33.64 7.01 -8.98
C TYR A 336 -34.47 8.18 -9.52
N LEU A 337 -34.33 8.49 -10.82
CA LEU A 337 -35.15 9.51 -11.48
C LEU A 337 -36.63 9.13 -11.46
N ILE A 338 -36.97 7.88 -11.82
CA ILE A 338 -38.35 7.38 -11.85
C ILE A 338 -38.96 7.38 -10.44
N LEU A 339 -38.24 6.89 -9.44
CA LEU A 339 -38.68 6.91 -8.04
C LEU A 339 -38.88 8.35 -7.55
N GLY A 340 -37.97 9.26 -7.90
CA GLY A 340 -38.11 10.68 -7.60
C GLY A 340 -39.37 11.29 -8.21
N ILE A 341 -39.64 11.02 -9.50
CA ILE A 341 -40.85 11.46 -10.18
C ILE A 341 -42.10 10.83 -9.55
N ALA A 342 -42.08 9.55 -9.21
CA ALA A 342 -43.19 8.87 -8.56
C ALA A 342 -43.50 9.45 -7.17
N ILE A 343 -42.47 9.77 -6.38
CA ILE A 343 -42.61 10.45 -5.09
C ILE A 343 -43.22 11.84 -5.30
N ILE A 344 -42.76 12.60 -6.28
CA ILE A 344 -43.33 13.91 -6.61
C ILE A 344 -44.80 13.77 -7.02
N ILE A 345 -45.14 12.82 -7.89
CA ILE A 345 -46.53 12.56 -8.30
C ILE A 345 -47.38 12.15 -7.10
N TRP A 346 -46.86 11.30 -6.23
CA TRP A 346 -47.56 10.88 -5.00
C TRP A 346 -47.78 12.06 -4.05
N LEU A 347 -46.77 12.90 -3.83
CA LEU A 347 -46.89 14.12 -3.03
C LEU A 347 -47.92 15.09 -3.63
N VAL A 348 -47.92 15.29 -4.95
CA VAL A 348 -48.88 16.14 -5.65
C VAL A 348 -50.29 15.55 -5.58
N ARG A 349 -50.47 14.24 -5.77
CA ARG A 349 -51.77 13.56 -5.61
C ARG A 349 -52.30 13.69 -4.19
N ASN A 350 -51.44 13.46 -3.19
CA ASN A 350 -51.82 13.55 -1.79
C ASN A 350 -52.20 15.00 -1.41
N TYR A 351 -51.43 15.96 -1.92
CA TYR A 351 -51.74 17.38 -1.74
C TYR A 351 -53.08 17.75 -2.40
N LYS A 352 -53.31 17.36 -3.65
CA LYS A 352 -54.59 17.58 -4.35
C LYS A 352 -55.76 16.91 -3.63
N TYR A 353 -55.60 15.66 -3.19
CA TYR A 353 -56.64 14.95 -2.45
C TYR A 353 -57.02 15.65 -1.15
N LYS A 354 -56.02 16.15 -0.40
CA LYS A 354 -56.23 16.93 0.83
C LYS A 354 -56.85 18.31 0.55
N LEU A 355 -56.56 18.91 -0.61
CA LEU A 355 -57.15 20.18 -1.02
C LEU A 355 -58.63 19.99 -1.40
N GLU A 356 -58.94 18.95 -2.18
CA GLU A 356 -60.29 18.64 -2.64
C GLU A 356 -61.23 18.31 -1.47
N THR A 357 -60.77 17.49 -0.52
CA THR A 357 -61.54 17.17 0.69
C THR A 357 -61.86 18.40 1.53
N ARG A 358 -60.93 19.36 1.64
CA ARG A 358 -61.19 20.64 2.32
C ARG A 358 -62.20 21.49 1.56
N HIS A 359 -62.13 21.51 0.23
CA HIS A 359 -63.07 22.26 -0.61
C HIS A 359 -64.49 21.68 -0.52
N GLN A 360 -64.62 20.35 -0.59
CA GLN A 360 -65.91 19.67 -0.45
C GLN A 360 -66.55 19.94 0.91
N HIS A 361 -65.78 19.92 2.00
CA HIS A 361 -66.31 20.25 3.32
C HIS A 361 -66.80 21.70 3.43
N GLN A 362 -66.12 22.64 2.77
CA GLN A 362 -66.57 24.03 2.72
C GLN A 362 -67.88 24.20 1.93
N ILE A 363 -68.03 23.45 0.83
CA ILE A 363 -69.28 23.42 0.05
C ILE A 363 -70.41 22.85 0.91
N GLU A 364 -70.17 21.75 1.63
CA GLU A 364 -71.16 21.11 2.50
C GLU A 364 -71.62 22.04 3.64
N ILE A 365 -70.70 22.79 4.26
CA ILE A 365 -71.04 23.80 5.26
C ILE A 365 -71.92 24.89 4.62
N PHE A 366 -71.54 25.38 3.44
CA PHE A 366 -72.28 26.42 2.73
C PHE A 366 -73.69 25.96 2.29
N GLU A 367 -73.83 24.72 1.83
CA GLU A 367 -75.14 24.13 1.49
C GLU A 367 -76.06 24.05 2.71
N ASN A 368 -75.54 23.60 3.85
CA ASN A 368 -76.29 23.55 5.11
C ASN A 368 -76.72 24.94 5.60
N GLU A 369 -75.85 25.94 5.48
CA GLU A 369 -76.20 27.34 5.79
C GLU A 369 -77.32 27.85 4.87
N LYS A 370 -77.23 27.57 3.57
CA LYS A 370 -78.26 27.95 2.60
C LYS A 370 -79.59 27.24 2.84
N GLU A 371 -79.56 25.96 3.19
CA GLU A 371 -80.77 25.21 3.52
C GLU A 371 -81.46 25.76 4.76
N LYS A 372 -80.69 26.16 5.78
CA LYS A 372 -81.21 26.86 6.97
C LYS A 372 -81.85 28.20 6.62
N GLU A 373 -81.19 29.04 5.82
CA GLU A 373 -81.77 30.31 5.38
C GLU A 373 -83.11 30.10 4.65
N ILE A 374 -83.18 29.12 3.75
CA ILE A 374 -84.42 28.77 3.03
C ILE A 374 -85.49 28.28 4.00
N TYR A 375 -85.10 27.47 5.00
CA TYR A 375 -86.02 26.94 5.99
C TYR A 375 -86.59 28.04 6.89
N GLU A 376 -85.76 28.98 7.35
CA GLU A 376 -86.20 30.15 8.12
C GLU A 376 -87.13 31.05 7.30
N ALA A 377 -86.79 31.33 6.05
CA ALA A 377 -87.64 32.09 5.14
C ALA A 377 -89.01 31.42 4.91
N LYS A 378 -89.06 30.09 4.84
CA LYS A 378 -90.33 29.33 4.78
C LYS A 378 -91.16 29.51 6.05
N ILE A 379 -90.55 29.40 7.23
CA ILE A 379 -91.25 29.59 8.50
C ILE A 379 -91.83 31.01 8.60
N GLU A 380 -91.03 32.01 8.26
CA GLU A 380 -91.45 33.41 8.26
C GLU A 380 -92.63 33.64 7.31
N PHE A 381 -92.55 33.09 6.09
CA PHE A 381 -93.64 33.15 5.11
C PHE A 381 -94.94 32.52 5.66
N PHE A 382 -94.89 31.30 6.20
CA PHE A 382 -96.08 30.65 6.76
C PHE A 382 -96.65 31.42 7.96
N THR A 383 -95.79 31.96 8.82
CA THR A 383 -96.21 32.74 9.99
C THR A 383 -96.92 34.03 9.58
N ASN A 384 -96.40 34.74 8.59
CA ASN A 384 -97.02 35.95 8.05
C ASN A 384 -98.36 35.64 7.36
N VAL A 385 -98.42 34.59 6.54
CA VAL A 385 -99.67 34.16 5.87
C VAL A 385 -100.74 33.78 6.89
N ALA A 386 -100.39 33.03 7.94
CA ALA A 386 -101.34 32.69 9.00
C ALA A 386 -101.88 33.93 9.72
N HIS A 387 -101.02 34.92 10.02
CA HIS A 387 -101.43 36.19 10.63
C HIS A 387 -102.33 37.04 9.71
N GLU A 388 -102.01 37.12 8.41
CA GLU A 388 -102.80 37.86 7.43
C GLU A 388 -104.19 37.24 7.19
N ILE A 389 -104.33 35.92 7.32
CA ILE A 389 -105.64 35.25 7.16
C ILE A 389 -106.47 35.33 8.45
N ARG A 390 -105.85 35.19 9.63
CA ARG A 390 -106.54 35.18 10.93
C ARG A 390 -107.25 36.51 11.23
N THR A 391 -106.59 37.63 10.93
CA THR A 391 -107.10 38.98 11.24
C THR A 391 -108.44 39.29 10.55
N PRO A 392 -108.59 39.17 9.21
CA PRO A 392 -109.87 39.40 8.54
C PRO A 392 -110.93 38.36 8.92
N LEU A 393 -110.58 37.09 9.12
CA LEU A 393 -111.55 36.07 9.56
C LEU A 393 -112.15 36.38 10.93
N THR A 394 -111.33 36.89 11.86
CA THR A 394 -111.81 37.31 13.19
C THR A 394 -112.75 38.52 13.08
N LEU A 395 -112.46 39.45 12.16
CA LEU A 395 -113.29 40.62 11.87
C LEU A 395 -114.58 40.27 11.11
N ILE A 396 -114.65 39.14 10.40
CA ILE A 396 -115.88 38.62 9.78
C ILE A 396 -116.73 37.88 10.82
N LYS A 397 -116.10 37.08 11.69
CA LYS A 397 -116.77 36.25 12.68
C LYS A 397 -117.58 37.07 13.69
N ALA A 398 -116.97 38.09 14.29
CA ALA A 398 -117.60 38.84 15.37
C ALA A 398 -118.90 39.59 14.98
N PRO A 399 -118.98 40.29 13.83
CA PRO A 399 -120.24 40.86 13.34
C PRO A 399 -121.26 39.79 12.95
N MET A 400 -120.82 38.70 12.31
CA MET A 400 -121.69 37.63 11.84
C MET A 400 -122.41 36.92 13.02
N GLU A 401 -121.72 36.60 14.12
CA GLU A 401 -122.35 36.05 15.34
C GLU A 401 -123.42 36.99 15.90
N LYS A 402 -123.18 38.31 15.82
CA LYS A 402 -124.10 39.34 16.32
C LYS A 402 -125.36 39.45 15.45
N VAL A 403 -125.25 39.20 14.14
CA VAL A 403 -126.39 39.15 13.22
C VAL A 403 -127.19 37.86 13.42
N ILE A 404 -126.53 36.71 13.58
CA ILE A 404 -127.19 35.42 13.88
C ILE A 404 -128.08 35.54 15.13
N ARG A 405 -127.61 36.22 16.18
CA ARG A 405 -128.37 36.42 17.42
C ARG A 405 -129.61 37.33 17.28
N ARG A 406 -129.73 38.13 16.21
CA ARG A 406 -130.86 39.05 15.98
C ARG A 406 -131.82 38.61 14.87
N ALA A 407 -131.48 37.57 14.10
CA ALA A 407 -132.24 37.13 12.92
C ALA A 407 -133.29 36.04 13.22
N ALA A 408 -133.87 36.01 14.43
CA ALA A 408 -134.81 34.97 14.86
C ALA A 408 -136.17 34.99 14.13
N ASP A 409 -136.46 36.04 13.35
CA ASP A 409 -137.77 36.25 12.72
C ASP A 409 -137.80 35.97 11.20
N VAL A 410 -136.70 35.48 10.57
CA VAL A 410 -136.65 35.14 9.13
C VAL A 410 -135.85 33.84 8.85
N PRO A 411 -136.50 32.68 8.64
CA PRO A 411 -135.85 31.35 8.61
C PRO A 411 -134.78 31.13 7.51
N ASP A 412 -134.95 31.72 6.32
CA ASP A 412 -134.03 31.50 5.20
C ASP A 412 -132.68 32.21 5.38
N ILE A 413 -132.61 33.26 6.21
CA ILE A 413 -131.38 34.03 6.46
C ILE A 413 -130.50 33.35 7.52
N GLU A 414 -131.09 32.73 8.55
CA GLU A 414 -130.35 32.04 9.60
C GLU A 414 -129.52 30.86 9.06
N LYS A 415 -130.08 30.09 8.13
CA LYS A 415 -129.42 28.92 7.54
C LYS A 415 -128.12 29.30 6.82
N ASN A 416 -128.14 30.38 6.03
CA ASN A 416 -126.95 30.84 5.29
C ASN A 416 -125.87 31.40 6.23
N LEU A 417 -126.27 32.11 7.29
CA LEU A 417 -125.33 32.65 8.27
C LEU A 417 -124.62 31.55 9.07
N ARG A 418 -125.32 30.46 9.45
CA ARG A 418 -124.68 29.30 10.10
C ARG A 418 -123.69 28.57 9.18
N ILE A 419 -123.93 28.55 7.87
CA ILE A 419 -122.97 28.00 6.89
C ILE A 419 -121.71 28.88 6.80
N MET A 420 -121.88 30.21 6.78
CA MET A 420 -120.76 31.16 6.82
C MET A 420 -119.94 31.02 8.11
N GLU A 421 -120.62 30.83 9.25
CA GLU A 421 -119.98 30.61 10.55
C GLU A 421 -119.11 29.35 10.55
N LYS A 422 -119.68 28.22 10.11
CA LYS A 422 -118.96 26.95 10.02
C LYS A 422 -117.71 27.03 9.14
N ASN A 423 -117.77 27.78 8.03
CA ASN A 423 -116.62 27.96 7.15
C ASN A 423 -115.57 28.91 7.75
N THR A 424 -115.99 29.98 8.42
CA THR A 424 -115.10 30.93 9.09
C THR A 424 -114.34 30.25 10.23
N ASP A 425 -115.03 29.41 11.02
CA ASP A 425 -114.42 28.61 12.09
C ASP A 425 -113.43 27.59 11.56
N ARG A 426 -113.74 26.95 10.44
CA ARG A 426 -112.82 25.99 9.81
C ARG A 426 -111.54 26.67 9.33
N LEU A 427 -111.63 27.87 8.77
CA LEU A 427 -110.45 28.62 8.31
C LEU A 427 -109.63 29.19 9.50
N LEU A 428 -110.28 29.60 10.59
CA LEU A 428 -109.58 29.97 11.84
C LEU A 428 -108.86 28.77 12.48
N ALA A 429 -109.47 27.59 12.46
CA ALA A 429 -108.83 26.36 12.96
C ALA A 429 -107.63 25.90 12.11
N LEU A 430 -107.55 26.30 10.84
CA LEU A 430 -106.42 26.02 9.95
C LEU A 430 -105.29 27.05 10.07
N THR A 431 -105.54 28.18 10.72
CA THR A 431 -104.58 29.29 10.89
C THR A 431 -104.07 29.41 12.32
N ASN A 432 -104.57 28.58 13.23
CA ASN A 432 -104.06 28.32 14.57
C ASN A 432 -103.28 27.01 14.57
#